data_AF-A0A935BKY9-F1
#
_entry.id   AF-A0A935BKY9-F1
#
_cell.length_a   1.000
_cell.length_b   1.000
_cell.length_c   1.000
_cell.angle_alpha   90.00
_cell.angle_beta   90.00
_cell.angle_gamma   90.00
#
_symmetry.space_group_name_H-M   'P 1'
#
loop_
_entity.id
_entity.type
_entity.pdbx_description
1 polymer ?
#
loop_
_entity_poly.entity_id
_entity_poly.type
_entity_poly.pdbx_seq_one_letter_code
_entity_poly.pdbx_strand_id
1 'polypeptide(L)'
;MVRQGQLVQVVEHVQTKKTDEILALLADWVIEKGSEGLVLQHDTANWYKIKLRHNLDAAIIGYSEGSDERKGLLHDLLVAVVRNDGTFHELTRVGGGFSDEERKTIAADLKKRIVPSDYVAVNNDYVAYEMIKPGPVIELSCLDLITESSRGGPVNRMVLKWDGKRYNALSRMPLVSVISPQFVRIRDDKEATIEDVNIHQLTDIAPVASAEKS
;
A
#
# COMPACT_ATOMS: atom_id res chain seq x y z
N MET A 1 25.03 -38.49 -12.94
CA MET A 1 25.13 -37.01 -12.97
C MET A 1 24.23 -36.50 -14.09
N VAL A 2 23.06 -35.97 -13.77
CA VAL A 2 22.20 -35.31 -14.77
C VAL A 2 22.86 -33.97 -15.09
N ARG A 3 23.23 -33.72 -16.35
CA ARG A 3 23.72 -32.41 -16.79
C ARG A 3 22.58 -31.41 -16.55
N GLN A 4 22.81 -30.37 -15.75
CA GLN A 4 21.84 -29.29 -15.62
C GLN A 4 21.68 -28.61 -16.99
N GLY A 5 20.45 -28.58 -17.50
CA GLY A 5 20.14 -27.84 -18.72
C GLY A 5 20.35 -26.35 -18.48
N GLN A 6 20.84 -25.61 -19.48
CA GLN A 6 21.01 -24.15 -19.35
C GLN A 6 19.67 -23.40 -19.41
N LEU A 7 18.66 -23.95 -20.10
CA LEU A 7 17.39 -23.28 -20.35
C LEU A 7 16.23 -23.78 -19.49
N VAL A 8 16.32 -25.01 -18.97
CA VAL A 8 15.29 -25.64 -18.15
C VAL A 8 15.96 -26.31 -16.97
N GLN A 9 15.58 -25.87 -15.77
CA GLN A 9 16.13 -26.35 -14.51
C GLN A 9 15.00 -26.60 -13.52
N VAL A 10 15.25 -27.52 -12.60
CA VAL A 10 14.38 -27.74 -11.44
C VAL A 10 14.53 -26.55 -10.51
N VAL A 11 13.41 -26.08 -9.95
CA VAL A 11 13.44 -25.02 -8.93
C VAL A 11 14.28 -25.48 -7.74
N GLU A 12 15.14 -24.59 -7.25
CA GLU A 12 15.93 -24.85 -6.05
C GLU A 12 15.00 -25.18 -4.88
N HIS A 13 15.23 -26.32 -4.22
CA HIS A 13 14.36 -26.80 -3.15
C HIS A 13 15.14 -27.58 -2.09
N VAL A 14 14.61 -27.59 -0.88
CA VAL A 14 15.12 -28.34 0.27
C VAL A 14 13.97 -29.12 0.89
N GLN A 15 14.16 -30.41 1.14
CA GLN A 15 13.23 -31.20 1.94
C GLN A 15 13.62 -31.08 3.41
N THR A 16 12.69 -30.62 4.24
CA THR A 16 12.90 -30.51 5.68
C THR A 16 11.63 -30.78 6.47
N LYS A 17 11.80 -31.20 7.73
CA LYS A 17 10.73 -31.34 8.72
C LYS A 17 10.85 -30.34 9.86
N LYS A 18 11.82 -29.41 9.79
CA LYS A 18 12.12 -28.46 10.86
C LYS A 18 11.77 -27.04 10.43
N THR A 19 11.01 -26.36 11.28
CA THR A 19 10.65 -24.95 11.06
C THR A 19 11.88 -24.05 11.00
N ASP A 20 12.91 -24.31 11.81
CA ASP A 20 14.15 -23.50 11.82
C ASP A 20 14.88 -23.52 10.48
N GLU A 21 14.85 -24.65 9.77
CA GLU A 21 15.46 -24.76 8.44
C GLU A 21 14.63 -23.97 7.40
N ILE A 22 13.30 -23.93 7.54
CA ILE A 22 12.44 -23.07 6.70
C ILE A 22 12.74 -21.59 6.95
N LEU A 23 12.94 -21.19 8.20
CA LEU A 23 13.28 -19.80 8.56
C LEU A 23 14.67 -19.40 8.05
N ALA A 24 15.64 -20.31 8.09
CA ALA A 24 16.96 -20.08 7.52
C ALA A 24 16.89 -19.87 5.99
N LEU A 25 16.06 -20.65 5.29
CA LEU A 25 15.82 -20.46 3.86
C LEU A 25 15.09 -19.15 3.55
N LEU A 26 14.18 -18.71 4.42
CA LEU A 26 13.54 -17.40 4.28
C LEU A 26 14.58 -16.28 4.42
N ALA A 27 15.49 -16.36 5.39
CA ALA A 27 16.56 -15.38 5.55
C ALA A 27 17.49 -15.35 4.32
N ASP A 28 18.02 -16.49 3.89
CA ASP A 28 18.94 -16.56 2.75
C ASP A 28 18.23 -16.21 1.42
N TRP A 29 17.18 -16.93 1.06
CA TRP A 29 16.62 -16.83 -0.31
C TRP A 29 15.79 -15.57 -0.52
N VAL A 30 15.09 -15.10 0.51
CA VAL A 30 14.16 -13.96 0.40
C VAL A 30 14.84 -12.68 0.86
N ILE A 31 15.42 -12.65 2.06
CA ILE A 31 16.00 -11.42 2.62
C ILE A 31 17.36 -11.11 1.97
N GLU A 32 18.28 -12.08 1.89
CA GLU A 32 19.63 -11.84 1.35
C GLU A 32 19.68 -11.86 -0.18
N LYS A 33 18.99 -12.82 -0.81
CA LYS A 33 19.00 -13.01 -2.28
C LYS A 33 17.85 -12.31 -3.03
N GLY A 34 16.88 -11.74 -2.31
CA GLY A 34 15.81 -10.94 -2.92
C GLY A 34 14.73 -11.72 -3.66
N SER A 35 14.55 -13.02 -3.38
CA SER A 35 13.39 -13.76 -3.92
C SER A 35 12.08 -13.25 -3.30
N GLU A 36 10.94 -13.35 -3.99
CA GLU A 36 9.65 -12.86 -3.47
C GLU A 36 9.18 -13.61 -2.21
N GLY A 37 9.52 -14.89 -2.09
CA GLY A 37 9.00 -15.74 -1.05
C GLY A 37 9.40 -17.21 -1.20
N LEU A 38 8.89 -18.04 -0.30
CA LEU A 38 9.01 -19.50 -0.36
C LEU A 38 7.68 -20.13 -0.78
N VAL A 39 7.77 -21.25 -1.49
CA VAL A 39 6.66 -22.17 -1.69
C VAL A 39 6.92 -23.41 -0.83
N LEU A 40 6.07 -23.64 0.16
CA LEU A 40 6.11 -24.86 0.98
C LEU A 40 5.14 -25.88 0.39
N GLN A 41 5.65 -27.05 0.04
CA GLN A 41 4.84 -28.19 -0.33
C GLN A 41 4.84 -29.18 0.84
N HIS A 42 3.67 -29.38 1.45
CA HIS A 42 3.51 -30.38 2.50
C HIS A 42 3.18 -31.75 1.90
N ASP A 43 3.72 -32.83 2.48
CA ASP A 43 3.56 -34.20 1.94
C ASP A 43 2.10 -34.67 1.92
N THR A 44 1.26 -34.15 2.82
CA THR A 44 -0.15 -34.57 2.97
C THR A 44 -1.15 -33.44 2.96
N ALA A 45 -0.70 -32.19 2.91
CA ALA A 45 -1.56 -31.01 2.88
C ALA A 45 -1.35 -30.26 1.56
N ASN A 46 -1.99 -29.11 1.41
CA ASN A 46 -1.77 -28.25 0.24
C ASN A 46 -0.41 -27.55 0.28
N TRP A 47 -0.12 -26.86 -0.81
CA TRP A 47 0.97 -25.91 -0.95
C TRP A 47 0.65 -24.58 -0.25
N TYR A 48 1.67 -23.97 0.35
CA TYR A 48 1.60 -22.67 1.01
C TYR A 48 2.62 -21.72 0.39
N LYS A 49 2.32 -20.41 0.41
CA LYS A 49 3.25 -19.36 0.00
C LYS A 49 3.62 -18.53 1.22
N ILE A 50 4.91 -18.38 1.49
CA ILE A 50 5.44 -17.49 2.53
C ILE A 50 6.02 -16.28 1.82
N LYS A 51 5.51 -15.08 2.12
CA LYS A 51 5.98 -13.82 1.55
C LYS A 51 6.16 -12.80 2.65
N LEU A 52 7.16 -11.93 2.50
CA LEU A 52 7.31 -10.78 3.37
C LEU A 52 6.22 -9.74 3.04
N ARG A 53 5.97 -8.86 4.00
CA ARG A 53 5.08 -7.71 3.85
C ARG A 53 5.78 -6.48 4.40
N HIS A 54 5.50 -5.34 3.79
CA HIS A 54 5.88 -4.04 4.30
C HIS A 54 4.68 -3.39 4.97
N ASN A 55 4.89 -2.74 6.11
CA ASN A 55 3.88 -1.92 6.76
C ASN A 55 4.23 -0.46 6.55
N LEU A 56 3.23 0.34 6.20
CA LEU A 56 3.34 1.77 5.92
C LEU A 56 2.27 2.51 6.70
N ASP A 57 2.59 3.70 7.19
CA ASP A 57 1.61 4.57 7.81
C ASP A 57 1.20 5.65 6.80
N ALA A 58 -0.10 5.77 6.54
CA ALA A 58 -0.62 6.71 5.54
C ALA A 58 -1.82 7.48 6.07
N ALA A 59 -1.90 8.76 5.73
CA ALA A 59 -3.03 9.61 6.05
C ALA A 59 -4.19 9.33 5.11
N ILE A 60 -5.41 9.14 5.64
CA ILE A 60 -6.62 9.10 4.81
C ILE A 60 -6.89 10.51 4.29
N ILE A 61 -7.05 10.65 2.98
CA ILE A 61 -7.38 11.92 2.31
C ILE A 61 -8.73 11.89 1.59
N GLY A 62 -9.31 10.69 1.41
CA GLY A 62 -10.66 10.52 0.91
C GLY A 62 -11.17 9.08 1.10
N TYR A 63 -12.45 8.86 0.83
CA TYR A 63 -13.06 7.53 0.89
C TYR A 63 -14.22 7.42 -0.10
N SER A 64 -14.59 6.19 -0.46
CA SER A 64 -15.83 5.93 -1.20
C SER A 64 -16.68 4.90 -0.48
N GLU A 65 -18.00 4.96 -0.68
CA GLU A 65 -18.94 3.96 -0.17
C GLU A 65 -19.27 2.92 -1.26
N GLY A 66 -19.73 1.74 -0.84
CA GLY A 66 -20.21 0.71 -1.75
C GLY A 66 -21.52 1.11 -2.42
N SER A 67 -21.84 0.47 -3.55
CA SER A 67 -23.14 0.59 -4.22
C SER A 67 -24.12 -0.49 -3.73
N ASP A 68 -25.40 -0.30 -4.07
CA ASP A 68 -26.46 -1.30 -3.91
C ASP A 68 -26.55 -1.89 -2.49
N GLU A 69 -26.36 -3.20 -2.35
CA GLU A 69 -26.44 -3.93 -1.09
C GLU A 69 -25.34 -3.52 -0.09
N ARG A 70 -24.28 -2.85 -0.57
CA ARG A 70 -23.16 -2.36 0.27
C ARG A 70 -23.21 -0.86 0.51
N LYS A 71 -24.32 -0.21 0.18
CA LYS A 71 -24.53 1.22 0.45
C LYS A 71 -24.36 1.54 1.94
N GLY A 72 -23.62 2.60 2.26
CA GLY A 72 -23.30 2.97 3.64
C GLY A 72 -22.12 2.20 4.25
N LEU A 73 -21.56 1.22 3.55
CA LEU A 73 -20.31 0.57 3.93
C LEU A 73 -19.14 1.19 3.17
N LEU A 74 -18.00 1.35 3.84
CA LEU A 74 -16.74 1.71 3.19
C LEU A 74 -16.44 0.74 2.04
N HIS A 75 -16.20 1.27 0.85
CA HIS A 75 -15.70 0.52 -0.29
C HIS A 75 -14.17 0.47 -0.25
N ASP A 76 -13.53 1.63 -0.40
CA ASP A 76 -12.09 1.80 -0.23
C ASP A 76 -11.73 3.21 0.28
N LEU A 77 -10.53 3.30 0.87
CA LEU A 77 -9.90 4.55 1.30
C LEU A 77 -8.94 5.04 0.22
N LEU A 78 -8.86 6.35 0.02
CA LEU A 78 -7.76 7.02 -0.66
C LEU A 78 -6.78 7.55 0.38
N VAL A 79 -5.51 7.12 0.30
CA VAL A 79 -4.49 7.47 1.30
C VAL A 79 -3.29 8.17 0.67
N ALA A 80 -2.58 8.96 1.47
CA ALA A 80 -1.41 9.71 1.06
C ALA A 80 -0.28 9.63 2.10
N VAL A 81 0.95 9.79 1.61
CA VAL A 81 2.12 10.13 2.43
C VAL A 81 2.36 11.64 2.37
N VAL A 82 3.12 12.17 3.32
CA VAL A 82 3.47 13.59 3.37
C VAL A 82 4.91 13.78 2.89
N ARG A 83 5.10 14.71 1.97
CA ARG A 83 6.41 15.12 1.46
C ARG A 83 7.09 16.05 2.46
N ASN A 84 8.41 16.23 2.32
CA ASN A 84 9.20 17.08 3.22
C ASN A 84 8.78 18.56 3.23
N ASP A 85 8.02 19.02 2.22
CA ASP A 85 7.44 20.37 2.17
C ASP A 85 6.02 20.47 2.77
N GLY A 86 5.51 19.38 3.36
CA GLY A 86 4.19 19.30 3.97
C GLY A 86 3.04 19.05 3.00
N THR A 87 3.31 18.82 1.70
CA THR A 87 2.26 18.45 0.75
C THR A 87 1.93 16.95 0.80
N PHE A 88 0.68 16.61 0.48
CA PHE A 88 0.17 15.25 0.50
C PHE A 88 0.36 14.60 -0.88
N HIS A 89 1.13 13.53 -0.97
CA HIS A 89 1.32 12.76 -2.19
C HIS A 89 0.39 11.55 -2.18
N GLU A 90 -0.62 11.53 -3.05
CA GLU A 90 -1.55 10.41 -3.19
C GLU A 90 -0.77 9.10 -3.38
N LEU A 91 -0.92 8.16 -2.43
CA LEU A 91 -0.16 6.92 -2.42
C LEU A 91 -0.91 5.82 -3.15
N THR A 92 -2.03 5.40 -2.59
CA THR A 92 -2.80 4.27 -3.10
C THR A 92 -4.24 4.33 -2.58
N ARG A 93 -5.05 3.41 -3.12
CA ARG A 93 -6.33 3.04 -2.54
C ARG A 93 -6.20 1.79 -1.67
N VAL A 94 -7.01 1.69 -0.62
CA VAL A 94 -7.05 0.54 0.30
C VAL A 94 -8.48 0.04 0.42
N GLY A 95 -8.79 -1.07 -0.25
CA GLY A 95 -10.13 -1.68 -0.25
C GLY A 95 -10.24 -3.02 0.48
N GLY A 96 -9.11 -3.61 0.89
CA GLY A 96 -9.04 -4.88 1.60
C GLY A 96 -8.55 -4.71 3.05
N GLY A 97 -8.69 -5.76 3.86
CA GLY A 97 -8.22 -5.80 5.24
C GLY A 97 -9.24 -5.39 6.31
N PHE A 98 -10.42 -4.93 5.90
CA PHE A 98 -11.49 -4.51 6.83
C PHE A 98 -12.47 -5.65 7.12
N SER A 99 -12.91 -5.74 8.38
CA SER A 99 -14.16 -6.38 8.77
C SER A 99 -15.38 -5.54 8.35
N ASP A 100 -16.56 -6.15 8.30
CA ASP A 100 -17.78 -5.44 7.94
C ASP A 100 -18.16 -4.36 8.97
N GLU A 101 -17.85 -4.57 10.25
CA GLU A 101 -18.10 -3.57 11.30
C GLU A 101 -17.16 -2.37 11.19
N GLU A 102 -15.88 -2.61 10.84
CA GLU A 102 -14.93 -1.53 10.54
C GLU A 102 -15.38 -0.72 9.34
N ARG A 103 -15.86 -1.38 8.27
CA ARG A 103 -16.37 -0.67 7.08
C ARG A 103 -17.50 0.29 7.41
N LYS A 104 -18.40 -0.14 8.29
CA LYS A 104 -19.55 0.67 8.71
C LYS A 104 -19.11 1.84 9.58
N THR A 105 -18.29 1.58 10.59
CA THR A 105 -17.85 2.60 11.56
C THR A 105 -16.95 3.64 10.90
N ILE A 106 -15.96 3.21 10.11
CA ILE A 106 -15.03 4.12 9.42
C ILE A 106 -15.81 5.03 8.45
N ALA A 107 -16.69 4.49 7.61
CA ALA A 107 -17.47 5.32 6.68
C ALA A 107 -18.31 6.38 7.42
N ALA A 108 -18.97 6.00 8.52
CA ALA A 108 -19.77 6.92 9.32
C ALA A 108 -18.93 8.06 9.94
N ASP A 109 -17.69 7.78 10.34
CA ASP A 109 -16.81 8.78 10.93
C ASP A 109 -16.14 9.69 9.89
N LEU A 110 -15.73 9.13 8.75
CA LEU A 110 -15.13 9.90 7.66
C LEU A 110 -16.14 10.85 7.01
N LYS A 111 -17.42 10.47 6.96
CA LYS A 111 -18.50 11.34 6.47
C LYS A 111 -18.60 12.68 7.21
N LYS A 112 -18.22 12.72 8.49
CA LYS A 112 -18.23 13.93 9.32
C LYS A 112 -17.03 14.85 9.02
N ARG A 113 -16.07 14.39 8.22
CA ARG A 113 -14.79 15.04 7.95
C ARG A 113 -14.65 15.53 6.51
N ILE A 114 -15.71 15.45 5.70
CA ILE A 114 -15.69 15.84 4.28
C ILE A 114 -15.31 17.32 4.13
N VAL A 115 -14.44 17.60 3.16
CA VAL A 115 -13.95 18.95 2.84
C VAL A 115 -13.92 19.15 1.33
N PRO A 116 -14.01 20.40 0.85
CA PRO A 116 -13.85 20.68 -0.57
C PRO A 116 -12.46 20.31 -1.11
N SER A 117 -12.42 19.97 -2.39
CA SER A 117 -11.19 19.70 -3.13
C SER A 117 -11.35 20.15 -4.58
N ASP A 118 -10.33 20.81 -5.12
CA ASP A 118 -10.26 21.13 -6.55
C ASP A 118 -9.69 19.95 -7.36
N TYR A 119 -9.25 18.88 -6.68
CA TYR A 119 -8.87 17.60 -7.26
C TYR A 119 -10.01 16.58 -7.11
N VAL A 120 -10.33 15.90 -8.21
CA VAL A 120 -11.26 14.77 -8.23
C VAL A 120 -10.48 13.49 -8.48
N ALA A 121 -10.39 12.65 -7.45
CA ALA A 121 -9.89 11.29 -7.57
C ALA A 121 -11.08 10.34 -7.81
N VAL A 122 -10.88 9.32 -8.65
CA VAL A 122 -11.89 8.28 -8.91
C VAL A 122 -11.30 6.90 -8.64
N ASN A 123 -12.12 5.99 -8.12
CA ASN A 123 -11.74 4.60 -7.94
C ASN A 123 -11.92 3.79 -9.24
N ASN A 124 -11.65 2.48 -9.18
CA ASN A 124 -11.72 1.59 -10.34
C ASN A 124 -13.15 1.42 -10.91
N ASP A 125 -14.17 1.69 -10.10
CA ASP A 125 -15.57 1.65 -10.48
C ASP A 125 -16.08 3.02 -10.97
N TYR A 126 -15.14 3.95 -11.23
CA TYR A 126 -15.41 5.33 -11.64
C TYR A 126 -16.21 6.16 -10.62
N VAL A 127 -16.22 5.73 -9.36
CA VAL A 127 -16.83 6.49 -8.26
C VAL A 127 -15.83 7.51 -7.75
N ALA A 128 -16.25 8.77 -7.68
CA ALA A 128 -15.44 9.83 -7.11
C ALA A 128 -15.28 9.65 -5.59
N TYR A 129 -14.08 9.89 -5.09
CA TYR A 129 -13.82 9.92 -3.67
C TYR A 129 -14.45 11.15 -3.03
N GLU A 130 -15.08 10.97 -1.88
CA GLU A 130 -15.40 12.05 -0.96
C GLU A 130 -14.11 12.43 -0.22
N MET A 131 -13.57 13.60 -0.54
CA MET A 131 -12.33 14.10 0.05
C MET A 131 -12.59 14.55 1.50
N ILE A 132 -11.67 14.23 2.40
CA ILE A 132 -11.79 14.54 3.83
C ILE A 132 -10.61 15.38 4.31
N LYS A 133 -10.80 16.12 5.42
CA LYS A 133 -9.67 16.72 6.13
C LYS A 133 -8.57 15.66 6.33
N PRO A 134 -7.28 15.95 6.05
CA PRO A 134 -6.23 14.94 6.13
C PRO A 134 -6.20 14.22 7.47
N GLY A 135 -6.09 12.89 7.42
CA GLY A 135 -6.20 12.01 8.56
C GLY A 135 -7.66 11.54 8.81
N PRO A 136 -7.89 10.47 9.60
CA PRO A 136 -6.95 9.75 10.47
C PRO A 136 -5.82 9.00 9.73
N VAL A 137 -4.78 8.61 10.46
CA VAL A 137 -3.69 7.78 9.93
C VAL A 137 -4.06 6.30 10.07
N ILE A 138 -3.72 5.51 9.06
CA ILE A 138 -3.83 4.05 9.11
C ILE A 138 -2.46 3.41 8.96
N GLU A 139 -2.30 2.25 9.57
CA GLU A 139 -1.28 1.29 9.16
C GLU A 139 -1.88 0.42 8.04
N LEU A 140 -1.17 0.34 6.92
CA LEU A 140 -1.49 -0.58 5.84
C LEU A 140 -0.31 -1.53 5.60
N SER A 141 -0.61 -2.77 5.25
CA SER A 141 0.39 -3.74 4.79
C SER A 141 0.34 -3.86 3.27
N CYS A 142 1.49 -4.10 2.63
CA CYS A 142 1.59 -4.35 1.19
C CYS A 142 2.66 -5.40 0.90
N LEU A 143 2.59 -6.00 -0.29
CA LEU A 143 3.56 -6.99 -0.73
C LEU A 143 4.83 -6.34 -1.30
N ASP A 144 4.67 -5.27 -2.07
CA ASP A 144 5.76 -4.67 -2.83
C ASP A 144 5.41 -3.24 -3.28
N LEU A 145 6.43 -2.47 -3.66
CA LEU A 145 6.35 -1.12 -4.20
C LEU A 145 7.04 -1.04 -5.57
N ILE A 146 6.28 -0.75 -6.62
CA ILE A 146 6.81 -0.65 -7.98
C ILE A 146 6.93 0.82 -8.39
N THR A 147 8.13 1.28 -8.74
CA THR A 147 8.40 2.69 -9.13
C THR A 147 8.14 2.96 -10.61
N GLU A 148 8.08 1.91 -11.43
CA GLU A 148 7.88 1.98 -12.87
C GLU A 148 6.48 1.49 -13.29
N SER A 149 5.93 2.14 -14.32
CA SER A 149 4.70 1.71 -14.98
C SER A 149 4.99 0.61 -16.00
N SER A 150 3.95 -0.08 -16.45
CA SER A 150 4.04 -1.09 -17.53
C SER A 150 4.58 -0.56 -18.87
N ARG A 151 4.72 0.76 -19.02
CA ARG A 151 5.30 1.43 -20.20
C ARG A 151 6.75 1.86 -20.00
N GLY A 152 7.38 1.50 -18.89
CA GLY A 152 8.79 1.83 -18.58
C GLY A 152 9.04 3.27 -18.12
N GLY A 153 7.99 4.07 -17.92
CA GLY A 153 8.08 5.40 -17.30
C GLY A 153 7.68 5.39 -15.83
N PRO A 154 7.96 6.44 -15.05
CA PRO A 154 7.66 6.49 -13.62
C PRO A 154 6.16 6.39 -13.33
N VAL A 155 5.80 5.80 -12.19
CA VAL A 155 4.44 5.86 -11.66
C VAL A 155 4.21 7.27 -11.10
N ASN A 156 3.43 8.09 -11.80
CA ASN A 156 3.16 9.46 -11.38
C ASN A 156 1.83 9.60 -10.64
N ARG A 157 1.88 10.09 -9.40
CA ARG A 157 0.73 10.31 -8.50
C ARG A 157 0.55 11.79 -8.20
N MET A 158 -0.69 12.18 -7.88
CA MET A 158 -1.03 13.58 -7.62
C MET A 158 -0.44 14.05 -6.29
N VAL A 159 0.16 15.24 -6.29
CA VAL A 159 0.55 15.98 -5.09
C VAL A 159 -0.52 17.05 -4.82
N LEU A 160 -0.98 17.09 -3.57
CA LEU A 160 -2.06 17.94 -3.09
C LEU A 160 -1.57 18.85 -1.98
N LYS A 161 -1.92 20.12 -2.05
CA LYS A 161 -1.70 21.08 -0.97
C LYS A 161 -2.96 21.22 -0.13
N TRP A 162 -2.84 21.01 1.18
CA TRP A 162 -3.87 21.33 2.15
C TRP A 162 -3.68 22.77 2.67
N ASP A 163 -4.72 23.60 2.61
CA ASP A 163 -4.67 25.00 3.09
C ASP A 163 -5.36 25.23 4.45
N GLY A 164 -5.75 24.15 5.13
CA GLY A 164 -6.56 24.19 6.35
C GLY A 164 -8.06 24.10 6.11
N LYS A 165 -8.53 24.23 4.87
CA LYS A 165 -9.95 24.19 4.50
C LYS A 165 -10.25 23.31 3.28
N ARG A 166 -9.34 23.22 2.32
CA ARG A 166 -9.50 22.45 1.08
C ARG A 166 -8.19 21.89 0.55
N TYR A 167 -8.31 20.91 -0.35
CA TYR A 167 -7.19 20.46 -1.18
C TYR A 167 -7.11 21.26 -2.48
N ASN A 168 -5.88 21.62 -2.83
CA ASN A 168 -5.52 22.21 -4.12
C ASN A 168 -4.59 21.23 -4.86
N ALA A 169 -4.91 20.90 -6.11
CA ALA A 169 -4.04 20.09 -6.95
C ALA A 169 -2.78 20.87 -7.33
N LEU A 170 -1.60 20.27 -7.14
CA LEU A 170 -0.34 20.87 -7.58
C LEU A 170 0.11 20.26 -8.90
N SER A 171 0.71 19.07 -8.84
CA SER A 171 1.23 18.39 -10.01
C SER A 171 1.29 16.88 -9.78
N ARG A 172 1.45 16.12 -10.86
CA ARG A 172 1.74 14.69 -10.76
C ARG A 172 3.25 14.49 -10.70
N MET A 173 3.72 13.84 -9.64
CA MET A 173 5.14 13.55 -9.41
C MET A 173 5.38 12.04 -9.28
N PRO A 174 6.61 11.56 -9.57
CA PRO A 174 6.96 10.16 -9.40
C PRO A 174 6.75 9.67 -7.97
N LEU A 175 6.17 8.47 -7.84
CA LEU A 175 5.95 7.74 -6.60
C LEU A 175 5.99 6.24 -6.93
N VAL A 176 5.12 5.46 -6.30
CA VAL A 176 5.06 4.00 -6.40
C VAL A 176 3.64 3.53 -6.74
N SER A 177 3.56 2.33 -7.29
CA SER A 177 2.37 1.49 -7.25
C SER A 177 2.50 0.53 -6.08
N VAL A 178 1.55 0.58 -5.15
CA VAL A 178 1.51 -0.30 -3.97
C VAL A 178 0.81 -1.61 -4.34
N ILE A 179 1.48 -2.74 -4.12
CA ILE A 179 0.96 -4.06 -4.47
C ILE A 179 0.21 -4.68 -3.30
N SER A 180 -1.06 -5.03 -3.55
CA SER A 180 -1.96 -5.67 -2.59
C SER A 180 -2.09 -4.94 -1.23
N PRO A 181 -2.36 -3.62 -1.20
CA PRO A 181 -2.52 -2.90 0.05
C PRO A 181 -3.71 -3.44 0.86
N GLN A 182 -3.49 -3.74 2.14
CA GLN A 182 -4.49 -4.20 3.10
C GLN A 182 -4.48 -3.28 4.32
N PHE A 183 -5.65 -2.83 4.76
CA PHE A 183 -5.81 -2.19 6.05
C PHE A 183 -5.33 -3.12 7.17
N VAL A 184 -4.60 -2.58 8.15
CA VAL A 184 -4.19 -3.29 9.36
C VAL A 184 -4.92 -2.72 10.57
N ARG A 185 -4.83 -1.40 10.78
CA ARG A 185 -5.48 -0.69 11.90
C ARG A 185 -5.46 0.83 11.70
N ILE A 186 -6.27 1.53 12.49
CA ILE A 186 -6.13 2.99 12.69
C ILE A 186 -4.98 3.24 13.67
N ARG A 187 -4.22 4.32 13.44
CA ARG A 187 -3.12 4.78 14.29
C ARG A 187 -3.56 5.99 15.10
N ASP A 188 -4.20 5.72 16.23
CA ASP A 188 -4.64 6.78 17.16
C ASP A 188 -3.45 7.50 17.83
N ASP A 189 -2.25 6.91 17.73
CA ASP A 189 -0.98 7.45 18.20
C ASP A 189 -0.25 8.32 17.15
N LYS A 190 -0.86 8.56 15.98
CA LYS A 190 -0.25 9.31 14.86
C LYS A 190 -1.19 10.34 14.25
N GLU A 191 -0.59 11.40 13.71
CA GLU A 191 -1.29 12.44 12.97
C GLU A 191 -0.81 12.53 11.51
N ALA A 192 -1.58 13.24 10.68
CA ALA A 192 -1.28 13.42 9.26
C ALA A 192 -0.20 14.51 9.05
N THR A 193 0.99 14.28 9.60
CA THR A 193 2.13 15.21 9.62
C THR A 193 3.34 14.66 8.87
N ILE A 194 4.36 15.51 8.67
CA ILE A 194 5.61 15.12 8.02
C ILE A 194 6.31 14.03 8.84
N GLU A 195 6.23 14.08 10.17
CA GLU A 195 6.93 13.19 11.08
C GLU A 195 6.33 11.78 11.11
N ASP A 196 5.01 11.68 11.04
CA ASP A 196 4.30 10.41 11.26
C ASP A 196 4.05 9.60 10.00
N VAL A 197 3.87 10.27 8.86
CA VAL A 197 3.49 9.67 7.56
C VAL A 197 4.39 10.12 6.40
N ASN A 198 5.68 10.31 6.68
CA ASN A 198 6.66 10.80 5.71
C ASN A 198 6.81 9.89 4.47
N ILE A 199 7.05 10.50 3.30
CA ILE A 199 7.43 9.80 2.06
C ILE A 199 8.67 8.91 2.21
N HIS A 200 9.56 9.18 3.17
CA HIS A 200 10.78 8.40 3.41
C HIS A 200 10.52 6.93 3.69
N GLN A 201 9.35 6.59 4.28
CA GLN A 201 8.93 5.20 4.47
C GLN A 201 8.90 4.41 3.16
N LEU A 202 8.65 5.09 2.03
CA LEU A 202 8.69 4.48 0.70
C LEU A 202 10.11 4.42 0.15
N THR A 203 10.92 5.45 0.37
CA THR A 203 12.32 5.50 -0.12
C THR A 203 13.22 4.48 0.55
N ASP A 204 12.88 4.07 1.77
CA ASP A 204 13.58 3.00 2.50
C ASP A 204 13.37 1.62 1.86
N ILE A 205 12.32 1.47 1.04
CA ILE A 205 11.94 0.20 0.40
C ILE A 205 12.24 0.22 -1.10
N ALA A 206 11.99 1.34 -1.79
CA ALA A 206 12.13 1.44 -3.24
C ALA A 206 12.66 2.83 -3.67
N PRO A 207 13.43 2.92 -4.77
CA PRO A 207 14.01 4.19 -5.22
C PRO A 207 12.96 5.11 -5.84
N VAL A 208 12.41 6.05 -5.05
CA VAL A 208 11.45 7.05 -5.52
C VAL A 208 12.16 8.28 -6.09
N ALA A 209 12.01 8.49 -7.41
CA ALA A 209 12.60 9.65 -8.07
C ALA A 209 12.01 10.97 -7.53
N SER A 210 12.88 11.95 -7.27
CA SER A 210 12.47 13.29 -6.80
C SER A 210 11.70 13.30 -5.47
N ALA A 211 11.87 12.30 -4.60
CA ALA A 211 11.25 12.30 -3.26
C ALA A 211 11.63 13.55 -2.44
N GLU A 212 12.87 14.03 -2.57
CA GLU A 212 13.39 15.22 -1.87
C GLU A 212 12.98 16.57 -2.48
N LYS A 213 12.35 16.59 -3.66
CA LYS A 213 11.98 17.87 -4.30
C LYS A 213 10.69 18.40 -3.69
N SER A 214 10.64 19.69 -3.38
CA SER A 214 9.39 20.41 -3.08
C SER A 214 8.64 20.72 -4.37
#